data_AF-A0AAN0JGS6-F1
#
_entry.id   AF-A0AAN0JGS6-F1
#
_cell.length_a   1.000
_cell.length_b   1.000
_cell.length_c   1.000
_cell.angle_alpha   90.00
_cell.angle_beta   90.00
_cell.angle_gamma   90.00
#
_symmetry.space_group_name_H-M   'P 1'
#
loop_
_entity.id
_entity.type
_entity.pdbx_description
1 polymer ?
#
loop_
_entity_poly.entity_id
_entity_poly.type
_entity_poly.pdbx_seq_one_letter_code
_entity_poly.pdbx_strand_id
1 'polypeptide(L)'
;MIKFHFLATTVFKMAGATEISPAEIFLRNIPDLSENIGKSFNFDRLLDRLHSDGLLSESFVSDVTSRPSSEYQKGSSVVRELYRQLKSRLTADPKQFLLRICNALLKHEDQTLKGLGRSMKRELTGDETNTIEKEETSKEIKKSNKDELDYRDLDVLMETMTRIHFPTHKWSLLGLQLGLYKHTLDDIEANCRGKTAECLTECLSLWVNKRDKVTEKGGPIWSSLKTAIEKIGESSCAEKIDISPSS
;
A
#
# COMPACT_ATOMS: atom_id res chain seq x y z
N MET A 1 35.66 -39.79 -30.07
CA MET A 1 34.54 -39.47 -30.97
C MET A 1 33.40 -38.87 -30.14
N ILE A 2 33.50 -37.58 -29.78
CA ILE A 2 32.42 -36.86 -29.07
C ILE A 2 32.37 -35.45 -29.68
N LYS A 3 31.52 -35.29 -30.69
CA LYS A 3 31.16 -33.99 -31.28
C LYS A 3 29.75 -34.10 -31.84
N PHE A 4 28.73 -34.23 -30.98
CA PHE A 4 27.32 -34.06 -31.38
C PHE A 4 26.37 -33.71 -30.22
N HIS A 5 26.87 -33.11 -29.13
CA HIS A 5 26.02 -32.69 -28.00
C HIS A 5 26.23 -31.23 -27.57
N PHE A 6 26.73 -30.37 -28.46
CA PHE A 6 26.91 -28.93 -28.16
C PHE A 6 26.22 -27.99 -29.15
N LEU A 7 25.34 -28.49 -30.02
CA LEU A 7 24.64 -27.65 -31.00
C LEU A 7 23.11 -27.66 -30.89
N ALA A 8 22.53 -28.34 -29.89
CA ALA A 8 21.07 -28.33 -29.68
C ALA A 8 20.60 -27.25 -28.69
N THR A 9 21.48 -26.68 -27.85
CA THR A 9 21.08 -25.70 -26.83
C THR A 9 21.27 -24.24 -27.28
N THR A 10 21.99 -24.01 -28.39
CA THR A 10 22.28 -22.65 -28.89
C THR A 10 21.36 -22.21 -30.03
N VAL A 11 20.63 -23.13 -30.67
CA VAL A 11 19.78 -22.79 -31.83
C VAL A 11 18.34 -22.41 -31.43
N PHE A 12 17.90 -22.70 -30.21
CA PHE A 12 16.58 -22.27 -29.71
C PHE A 12 16.59 -20.88 -29.03
N LYS A 13 17.63 -20.06 -29.30
CA LYS A 13 17.69 -18.64 -28.86
C LYS A 13 17.51 -17.64 -30.00
N MET A 14 17.06 -18.11 -31.17
CA MET A 14 16.86 -17.28 -32.38
C MET A 14 15.45 -17.38 -32.98
N ALA A 15 14.42 -17.33 -32.13
CA ALA A 15 13.04 -17.10 -32.57
C ALA A 15 12.36 -16.06 -31.66
N GLY A 16 12.59 -14.77 -31.97
CA GLY A 16 11.64 -13.69 -31.73
C GLY A 16 11.06 -13.48 -30.33
N ALA A 17 11.88 -13.41 -29.28
CA ALA A 17 11.45 -12.77 -28.03
C ALA A 17 11.32 -11.27 -28.30
N THR A 18 10.12 -10.81 -28.67
CA THR A 18 9.80 -9.39 -28.69
C THR A 18 9.95 -8.86 -27.28
N GLU A 19 10.95 -8.01 -27.05
CA GLU A 19 11.09 -7.30 -25.78
C GLU A 19 9.77 -6.55 -25.52
N ILE A 20 9.08 -6.92 -24.44
CA ILE A 20 7.76 -6.37 -24.14
C ILE A 20 7.95 -4.88 -23.84
N SER A 21 7.36 -4.01 -24.67
CA SER A 21 7.53 -2.58 -24.51
C SER A 21 6.98 -2.07 -23.17
N PRO A 22 7.51 -0.98 -22.59
CA PRO A 22 6.98 -0.40 -21.35
C PRO A 22 5.47 -0.09 -21.44
N ALA A 23 5.01 0.39 -22.60
CA ALA A 23 3.59 0.64 -22.83
C ALA A 23 2.75 -0.64 -22.82
N GLU A 24 3.30 -1.76 -23.29
CA GLU A 24 2.62 -3.06 -23.28
C GLU A 24 2.54 -3.64 -21.85
N ILE A 25 3.59 -3.48 -21.05
CA ILE A 25 3.58 -3.84 -19.62
C ILE A 25 2.50 -3.03 -18.89
N PHE A 26 2.45 -1.72 -19.11
CA PHE A 26 1.44 -0.87 -18.48
C PHE A 26 0.02 -1.21 -18.95
N LEU A 27 -0.18 -1.45 -20.25
CA LEU A 27 -1.48 -1.80 -20.84
C LEU A 27 -2.13 -3.00 -20.13
N ARG A 28 -1.35 -4.05 -19.86
CA ARG A 28 -1.82 -5.28 -19.21
C ARG A 28 -2.34 -5.06 -17.78
N ASN A 29 -1.84 -4.02 -17.12
CA ASN A 29 -2.18 -3.69 -15.74
C ASN A 29 -3.31 -2.63 -15.65
N ILE A 30 -3.81 -2.10 -16.77
CA ILE A 30 -4.85 -1.04 -16.77
C ILE A 30 -6.11 -1.42 -15.98
N PRO A 31 -6.68 -2.65 -16.11
CA PRO A 31 -7.90 -3.00 -15.38
C PRO A 31 -7.70 -2.92 -13.86
N ASP A 32 -6.64 -3.56 -13.35
CA ASP A 32 -6.35 -3.59 -11.92
C ASP A 32 -5.94 -2.21 -11.39
N LEU A 33 -5.16 -1.45 -12.15
CA LEU A 33 -4.82 -0.08 -11.78
C LEU A 33 -6.07 0.81 -11.73
N SER A 34 -7.00 0.67 -12.68
CA SER A 34 -8.23 1.48 -12.71
C SER A 34 -9.15 1.16 -11.54
N GLU A 35 -9.24 -0.12 -11.18
CA GLU A 35 -10.05 -0.60 -10.05
C GLU A 35 -9.50 -0.15 -8.70
N ASN A 36 -8.17 -0.13 -8.53
CA ASN A 36 -7.53 0.11 -7.24
C ASN A 36 -7.10 1.57 -7.00
N ILE A 37 -6.67 2.31 -8.04
CA ILE A 37 -6.19 3.69 -7.85
C ILE A 37 -7.30 4.58 -7.30
N GLY A 38 -8.53 4.46 -7.82
CA GLY A 38 -9.63 5.32 -7.39
C GLY A 38 -10.23 4.98 -6.03
N LYS A 39 -10.08 3.72 -5.58
CA LYS A 39 -10.46 3.25 -4.23
C LYS A 39 -9.41 3.53 -3.18
N SER A 40 -8.22 3.94 -3.61
CA SER A 40 -7.07 4.15 -2.74
C SER A 40 -7.43 5.09 -1.59
N PHE A 41 -7.29 4.58 -0.37
CA PHE A 41 -7.28 5.44 0.81
C PHE A 41 -6.10 6.41 0.60
N ASN A 42 -6.39 7.71 0.45
CA ASN A 42 -5.47 8.78 0.01
C ASN A 42 -5.19 8.89 -1.49
N PHE A 43 -6.23 8.71 -2.31
CA PHE A 43 -6.22 9.10 -3.73
C PHE A 43 -5.52 10.45 -3.97
N ASP A 44 -5.82 11.48 -3.19
CA ASP A 44 -5.21 12.81 -3.34
C ASP A 44 -3.68 12.80 -3.11
N ARG A 45 -3.18 12.06 -2.10
CA ARG A 45 -1.73 11.94 -1.86
C ARG A 45 -1.02 11.21 -3.01
N LEU A 46 -1.69 10.23 -3.63
CA LEU A 46 -1.16 9.56 -4.81
C LEU A 46 -1.09 10.54 -5.99
N LEU A 47 -2.12 11.35 -6.20
CA LEU A 47 -2.13 12.38 -7.25
C LEU A 47 -1.03 13.43 -7.02
N ASP A 48 -0.88 13.93 -5.79
CA ASP A 48 0.17 14.90 -5.43
C ASP A 48 1.56 14.37 -5.75
N ARG A 49 1.79 13.07 -5.47
CA ARG A 49 3.05 12.40 -5.79
C ARG A 49 3.26 12.24 -7.29
N LEU A 50 2.25 11.76 -8.01
CA LEU A 50 2.31 11.61 -9.46
C LEU A 50 2.53 12.98 -10.14
N HIS A 51 1.95 14.05 -9.60
CA HIS A 51 2.16 15.41 -10.06
C HIS A 51 3.56 15.94 -9.76
N SER A 52 4.05 15.76 -8.53
CA SER A 52 5.40 16.15 -8.12
C SER A 52 6.47 15.41 -8.93
N ASP A 53 6.20 14.16 -9.29
CA ASP A 53 7.01 13.37 -10.21
C ASP A 53 6.75 13.74 -11.69
N GLY A 54 6.06 14.85 -12.00
CA GLY A 54 5.81 15.32 -13.37
C GLY A 54 5.10 14.33 -14.28
N LEU A 55 4.40 13.34 -13.72
CA LEU A 55 3.65 12.32 -14.45
C LEU A 55 2.23 12.80 -14.78
N LEU A 56 1.69 13.72 -13.98
CA LEU A 56 0.39 14.37 -14.17
C LEU A 56 0.55 15.89 -14.12
N SER A 57 -0.22 16.60 -14.95
CA SER A 57 -0.30 18.07 -14.87
C SER A 57 -1.20 18.52 -13.72
N GLU A 58 -0.94 19.71 -13.20
CA GLU A 58 -1.78 20.35 -12.18
C GLU A 58 -3.24 20.49 -12.67
N SER A 59 -3.42 20.87 -13.93
CA SER A 59 -4.74 20.96 -14.56
C SER A 59 -5.50 19.63 -14.57
N PHE A 60 -4.80 18.52 -14.80
CA PHE A 60 -5.41 17.19 -14.77
C PHE A 60 -5.78 16.79 -13.34
N VAL A 61 -4.89 17.03 -12.37
CA VAL A 61 -5.15 16.74 -10.95
C VAL A 61 -6.36 17.53 -10.46
N SER A 62 -6.44 18.82 -10.74
CA SER A 62 -7.60 19.65 -10.37
C SER A 62 -8.90 19.18 -11.02
N ASP A 63 -8.84 18.67 -12.25
CA ASP A 63 -10.02 18.21 -12.98
C ASP A 63 -10.55 16.87 -12.41
N VAL A 64 -9.67 15.92 -12.13
CA VAL A 64 -10.07 14.59 -11.62
C VAL A 64 -10.56 14.63 -10.16
N THR A 65 -10.09 15.58 -9.36
CA THR A 65 -10.54 15.75 -7.96
C THR A 65 -11.86 16.52 -7.85
N SER A 66 -12.10 17.49 -8.74
CA SER A 66 -13.31 18.33 -8.69
C SER A 66 -14.53 17.70 -9.38
N ARG A 67 -14.33 16.80 -10.36
CA ARG A 67 -15.44 16.16 -11.07
C ARG A 67 -16.15 15.09 -10.23
N PRO A 68 -17.49 15.17 -10.07
CA PRO A 68 -18.26 14.10 -9.46
C PRO A 68 -18.18 12.85 -10.36
N SER A 69 -17.53 11.80 -9.86
CA SER A 69 -17.28 10.55 -10.59
C SER A 69 -17.07 9.40 -9.60
N SER A 70 -17.37 8.18 -10.04
CA SER A 70 -17.15 6.97 -9.23
C SER A 70 -15.66 6.71 -9.01
N GLU A 71 -15.32 5.94 -7.98
CA GLU A 71 -13.94 5.52 -7.71
C GLU A 71 -13.28 4.91 -8.96
N TYR A 72 -13.96 3.96 -9.61
CA TYR A 72 -13.48 3.39 -10.87
C TYR A 72 -13.24 4.44 -11.96
N GLN A 73 -14.14 5.42 -12.12
CA GLN A 73 -13.98 6.49 -13.11
C GLN A 73 -12.77 7.39 -12.80
N LYS A 74 -12.52 7.69 -11.51
CA LYS A 74 -11.32 8.41 -11.08
C LYS A 74 -10.06 7.62 -11.40
N GLY A 75 -10.00 6.35 -11.00
CA GLY A 75 -8.87 5.47 -11.31
C GLY A 75 -8.62 5.34 -12.80
N SER A 76 -9.66 5.08 -13.58
CA SER A 76 -9.58 4.98 -15.05
C SER A 76 -9.07 6.27 -15.70
N SER A 77 -9.47 7.44 -15.19
CA SER A 77 -9.00 8.73 -15.71
C SER A 77 -7.49 8.89 -15.50
N VAL A 78 -6.99 8.60 -14.30
CA VAL A 78 -5.55 8.66 -13.99
C VAL A 78 -4.77 7.68 -14.86
N VAL A 79 -5.22 6.43 -14.97
CA VAL A 79 -4.54 5.40 -15.75
C VAL A 79 -4.49 5.76 -17.24
N ARG A 80 -5.56 6.32 -17.79
CA ARG A 80 -5.59 6.78 -19.20
C ARG A 80 -4.65 7.94 -19.44
N GLU A 81 -4.54 8.88 -18.51
CA GLU A 81 -3.57 9.99 -18.59
C GLU A 81 -2.15 9.46 -18.60
N LEU A 82 -1.79 8.64 -17.60
CA LEU A 82 -0.46 8.02 -17.50
C LEU A 82 -0.13 7.20 -18.75
N TYR A 83 -1.08 6.44 -19.29
CA TYR A 83 -0.88 5.69 -20.52
C TYR A 83 -0.68 6.58 -21.74
N ARG A 84 -1.45 7.66 -21.85
CA ARG A 84 -1.31 8.64 -22.94
C ARG A 84 0.06 9.31 -22.90
N GLN A 85 0.51 9.70 -21.72
CA GLN A 85 1.86 10.25 -21.51
C GLN A 85 2.93 9.21 -21.86
N LEU A 86 2.81 7.98 -21.37
CA LEU A 86 3.76 6.90 -21.66
C LEU A 86 3.87 6.60 -23.17
N LYS A 87 2.76 6.65 -23.91
CA LYS A 87 2.73 6.47 -25.37
C LYS A 87 3.07 7.72 -26.18
N SER A 88 3.18 8.87 -25.53
CA SER A 88 3.44 10.14 -26.22
C SER A 88 4.79 10.09 -26.93
N ARG A 89 4.85 10.66 -28.14
CA ARG A 89 6.11 10.82 -28.89
C ARG A 89 7.11 11.74 -28.17
N LEU A 90 6.65 12.52 -27.19
CA LEU A 90 7.46 13.42 -26.39
C LEU A 90 8.13 12.73 -25.20
N THR A 91 7.76 11.47 -24.90
CA THR A 91 8.35 10.72 -23.80
C THR A 91 9.72 10.20 -24.22
N ALA A 92 10.76 10.93 -23.81
CA ALA A 92 12.15 10.64 -24.18
C ALA A 92 12.64 9.26 -23.71
N ASP A 93 12.13 8.79 -22.56
CA ASP A 93 12.46 7.48 -22.01
C ASP A 93 11.21 6.80 -21.42
N PRO A 94 10.50 5.99 -22.22
CA PRO A 94 9.31 5.27 -21.77
C PRO A 94 9.59 4.27 -20.64
N LYS A 95 10.81 3.71 -20.59
CA LYS A 95 11.22 2.80 -19.51
C LYS A 95 11.33 3.58 -18.21
N GLN A 96 12.06 4.69 -18.20
CA GLN A 96 12.18 5.53 -17.01
C GLN A 96 10.83 6.16 -16.61
N PHE A 97 9.99 6.52 -17.56
CA PHE A 97 8.63 7.00 -17.28
C PHE A 97 7.81 5.96 -16.53
N LEU A 98 7.79 4.72 -17.01
CA LEU A 98 7.10 3.63 -16.31
C LEU A 98 7.73 3.32 -14.95
N LEU A 99 9.07 3.40 -14.82
CA LEU A 99 9.74 3.24 -13.52
C LEU A 99 9.29 4.30 -12.50
N ARG A 100 9.09 5.55 -12.91
CA ARG A 100 8.57 6.61 -12.03
C ARG A 100 7.16 6.29 -11.57
N ILE A 101 6.28 5.82 -12.46
CA ILE A 101 4.95 5.34 -12.06
C ILE A 101 5.08 4.20 -11.04
N CYS A 102 5.91 3.19 -11.31
CA CYS A 102 6.13 2.08 -10.40
C CYS A 102 6.63 2.55 -9.03
N ASN A 103 7.59 3.47 -9.00
CA ASN A 103 8.13 4.04 -7.76
C ASN A 103 7.07 4.83 -6.98
N ALA A 104 6.18 5.57 -7.67
CA ALA A 104 5.08 6.27 -7.02
C ALA A 104 4.11 5.30 -6.34
N LEU A 105 3.79 4.18 -7.00
CA LEU A 105 2.96 3.10 -6.46
C LEU A 105 3.66 2.34 -5.32
N LEU A 106 4.96 2.09 -5.41
CA LEU A 106 5.74 1.40 -4.38
C LEU A 106 5.81 2.18 -3.06
N LYS A 107 5.84 3.51 -3.14
CA LYS A 107 5.79 4.41 -1.98
C LYS A 107 4.37 4.57 -1.43
N HIS A 108 3.35 4.02 -2.08
CA HIS A 108 1.96 4.11 -1.62
C HIS A 108 1.72 3.16 -0.45
N GLU A 109 0.75 3.44 0.43
CA GLU A 109 0.49 2.58 1.58
C GLU A 109 -0.28 1.31 1.20
N ASP A 110 -1.24 1.43 0.27
CA ASP A 110 -2.00 0.32 -0.33
C ASP A 110 -1.10 -0.81 -0.88
N GLN A 111 -1.31 -2.03 -0.37
CA GLN A 111 -0.50 -3.20 -0.70
C GLN A 111 -0.80 -3.75 -2.11
N THR A 112 -2.02 -3.58 -2.61
CA THR A 112 -2.40 -3.97 -3.97
C THR A 112 -1.68 -3.08 -4.97
N LEU A 113 -1.68 -1.75 -4.78
CA LEU A 113 -0.94 -0.80 -5.61
C LEU A 113 0.57 -1.06 -5.56
N LYS A 114 1.14 -1.33 -4.37
CA LYS A 114 2.53 -1.77 -4.24
C LYS A 114 2.79 -3.05 -5.04
N GLY A 115 1.90 -4.03 -4.96
CA GLY A 115 1.99 -5.30 -5.70
C GLY A 115 2.05 -5.08 -7.21
N LEU A 116 1.14 -4.26 -7.74
CA LEU A 116 1.11 -3.87 -9.16
C LEU A 116 2.40 -3.14 -9.56
N GLY A 117 2.87 -2.18 -8.75
CA GLY A 117 4.13 -1.48 -8.97
C GLY A 117 5.35 -2.40 -8.99
N ARG A 118 5.41 -3.40 -8.09
CA ARG A 118 6.48 -4.43 -8.09
C ARG A 118 6.42 -5.30 -9.35
N SER A 119 5.21 -5.73 -9.75
CA SER A 119 5.05 -6.59 -10.93
C SER A 119 5.56 -5.90 -12.19
N MET A 120 5.05 -4.69 -12.46
CA MET A 120 5.47 -3.90 -13.62
C MET A 120 6.96 -3.59 -13.59
N LYS A 121 7.54 -3.24 -12.42
CA LYS A 121 8.97 -2.98 -12.30
C LYS A 121 9.82 -4.20 -12.64
N ARG A 122 9.45 -5.40 -12.14
CA ARG A 122 10.16 -6.65 -12.43
C ARG A 122 10.14 -6.99 -13.92
N GLU A 123 8.97 -6.89 -14.55
CA GLU A 123 8.83 -7.13 -15.99
C GLU A 123 9.68 -6.16 -16.82
N LEU A 124 9.83 -4.92 -16.35
CA LEU A 124 10.55 -3.86 -17.04
C LEU A 124 12.08 -3.93 -16.90
N THR A 125 12.57 -4.39 -15.75
CA THR A 125 14.02 -4.46 -15.47
C THR A 125 14.61 -5.84 -15.69
N GLY A 126 13.79 -6.89 -15.81
CA GLY A 126 14.24 -8.28 -15.95
C GLY A 126 14.94 -8.81 -14.70
N ASP A 127 14.82 -8.09 -13.58
CA ASP A 127 15.52 -8.41 -12.35
C ASP A 127 14.72 -9.45 -11.54
N GLU A 128 15.26 -10.67 -11.43
CA GLU A 128 14.98 -11.61 -10.34
C GLU A 128 15.75 -11.28 -9.06
N THR A 129 16.34 -10.09 -8.97
CA THR A 129 17.13 -9.70 -7.82
C THR A 129 16.23 -9.55 -6.59
N ASN A 130 16.35 -10.54 -5.70
CA ASN A 130 16.72 -10.30 -4.32
C ASN A 130 17.59 -9.03 -4.24
N THR A 131 16.97 -7.86 -4.15
CA THR A 131 17.68 -6.59 -3.98
C THR A 131 17.59 -6.24 -2.51
N ILE A 132 18.51 -6.83 -1.75
CA ILE A 132 19.14 -6.11 -0.65
C ILE A 132 20.02 -5.06 -1.31
N GLU A 133 19.82 -3.79 -0.94
CA GLU A 133 20.83 -2.76 -0.64
C GLU A 133 20.10 -1.40 -0.51
N LYS A 134 20.31 -0.53 0.47
CA LYS A 134 20.99 -0.53 1.78
C LYS A 134 20.60 0.84 2.36
N GLU A 135 19.84 0.88 3.45
CA GLU A 135 20.06 1.90 4.48
C GLU A 135 20.24 1.12 5.78
N GLU A 136 21.37 1.38 6.40
CA GLU A 136 21.96 0.73 7.57
C GLU A 136 20.93 0.70 8.70
N THR A 137 20.59 -0.42 9.32
CA THR A 137 21.49 -1.24 10.15
C THR A 137 21.00 -2.69 10.18
N SER A 138 21.81 -3.59 9.64
CA SER A 138 21.74 -5.00 9.97
C SER A 138 22.34 -5.22 11.36
N LYS A 139 21.47 -5.51 12.33
CA LYS A 139 21.65 -6.53 13.38
C LYS A 139 20.47 -6.41 14.35
N GLU A 140 19.36 -7.04 14.01
CA GLU A 140 18.79 -8.09 14.84
C GLU A 140 17.61 -8.78 14.14
N ILE A 141 17.88 -10.05 13.79
CA ILE A 141 16.94 -11.16 13.70
C ILE A 141 15.98 -11.16 12.48
N LYS A 142 16.33 -12.02 11.51
CA LYS A 142 15.37 -12.88 10.82
C LYS A 142 14.55 -13.63 11.89
N LYS A 143 13.51 -13.01 12.42
CA LYS A 143 12.42 -13.68 13.13
C LYS A 143 11.23 -13.49 12.21
N SER A 144 10.66 -14.58 11.74
CA SER A 144 9.28 -14.54 11.28
C SER A 144 8.46 -13.97 12.45
N ASN A 145 8.11 -12.69 12.41
CA ASN A 145 7.20 -12.12 13.41
C ASN A 145 5.81 -12.60 13.02
N LYS A 146 5.42 -13.75 13.57
CA LYS A 146 4.05 -14.29 13.56
C LYS A 146 3.06 -13.36 14.30
N ASP A 147 3.51 -12.18 14.74
CA ASP A 147 2.85 -11.31 15.72
C ASP A 147 2.55 -9.88 15.19
N GLU A 148 2.93 -9.55 13.94
CA GLU A 148 2.63 -8.24 13.33
C GLU A 148 1.34 -8.30 12.51
N LEU A 149 0.37 -7.46 12.88
CA LEU A 149 -0.93 -7.32 12.23
C LEU A 149 -0.83 -6.44 11.00
N ASP A 150 -1.59 -6.77 9.95
CA ASP A 150 -1.75 -5.93 8.77
C ASP A 150 -3.23 -5.68 8.42
N TYR A 151 -3.48 -5.00 7.30
CA TYR A 151 -4.82 -4.62 6.86
C TYR A 151 -5.78 -5.80 6.69
N ARG A 152 -5.27 -7.02 6.53
CA ARG A 152 -6.06 -8.26 6.42
C ARG A 152 -6.58 -8.75 7.75
N ASP A 153 -6.00 -8.30 8.87
CA ASP A 153 -6.38 -8.73 10.22
C ASP A 153 -7.42 -7.79 10.85
N LEU A 154 -7.94 -6.82 10.09
CA LEU A 154 -8.91 -5.84 10.61
C LEU A 154 -10.20 -6.51 11.10
N ASP A 155 -10.65 -7.59 10.45
CA ASP A 155 -11.81 -8.38 10.87
C ASP A 155 -11.56 -9.06 12.24
N VAL A 156 -10.44 -9.77 12.39
CA VAL A 156 -10.03 -10.42 13.64
C VAL A 156 -9.85 -9.40 14.77
N LEU A 157 -9.32 -8.23 14.44
CA LEU A 157 -9.13 -7.13 15.36
C LEU A 157 -10.48 -6.58 15.84
N MET A 158 -11.44 -6.36 14.94
CA MET A 158 -12.78 -5.90 15.29
C MET A 158 -13.58 -6.93 16.09
N GLU A 159 -13.46 -8.22 15.76
CA GLU A 159 -14.03 -9.32 16.56
C GLU A 159 -13.45 -9.33 17.97
N THR A 160 -12.14 -9.10 18.10
CA THR A 160 -11.47 -9.03 19.40
C THR A 160 -11.93 -7.83 20.20
N MET A 161 -12.00 -6.63 19.61
CA MET A 161 -12.50 -5.42 20.28
C MET A 161 -13.95 -5.60 20.77
N THR A 162 -14.77 -6.32 20.00
CA THR A 162 -16.13 -6.68 20.39
C THR A 162 -16.15 -7.67 21.55
N ARG A 163 -15.33 -8.73 21.48
CA ARG A 163 -15.22 -9.77 22.51
C ARG A 163 -14.73 -9.23 23.85
N ILE A 164 -13.78 -8.29 23.84
CA ILE A 164 -13.30 -7.67 25.09
C ILE A 164 -14.27 -6.61 25.64
N HIS A 165 -15.34 -6.30 24.90
CA HIS A 165 -16.31 -5.23 25.18
C HIS A 165 -15.65 -3.86 25.28
N PHE A 166 -14.77 -3.55 24.34
CA PHE A 166 -14.08 -2.27 24.32
C PHE A 166 -15.09 -1.11 24.20
N PRO A 167 -15.01 -0.07 25.05
CA PRO A 167 -15.90 1.08 24.97
C PRO A 167 -15.59 1.93 23.73
N THR A 168 -16.36 1.73 22.66
CA THR A 168 -16.11 2.35 21.34
C THR A 168 -15.98 3.88 21.37
N HIS A 169 -16.61 4.58 22.32
CA HIS A 169 -16.47 6.03 22.47
C HIS A 169 -15.04 6.50 22.85
N LYS A 170 -14.17 5.59 23.33
CA LYS A 170 -12.76 5.88 23.65
C LYS A 170 -11.81 5.70 22.46
N TRP A 171 -12.34 5.46 21.26
CA TRP A 171 -11.55 5.18 20.06
C TRP A 171 -10.47 6.25 19.78
N SER A 172 -10.77 7.53 20.01
CA SER A 172 -9.83 8.62 19.71
C SER A 172 -8.67 8.66 20.69
N LEU A 173 -8.91 8.39 21.98
CA LEU A 173 -7.87 8.23 22.99
C LEU A 173 -6.97 7.04 22.67
N LEU A 174 -7.58 5.93 22.24
CA LEU A 174 -6.85 4.74 21.79
C LEU A 174 -5.96 5.07 20.59
N GLY A 175 -6.52 5.67 19.53
CA GLY A 175 -5.79 6.06 18.33
C GLY A 175 -4.58 6.94 18.62
N LEU A 176 -4.70 7.89 19.56
CA LEU A 176 -3.59 8.73 19.99
C LEU A 176 -2.46 7.93 20.66
N GLN A 177 -2.81 6.95 21.52
CA GLN A 177 -1.82 6.05 22.15
C GLN A 177 -1.14 5.14 21.12
N LEU A 178 -1.90 4.70 20.11
CA LEU A 178 -1.43 3.86 19.01
C LEU A 178 -0.55 4.61 18.01
N GLY A 179 -0.52 5.94 18.05
CA GLY A 179 0.38 6.75 17.23
C GLY A 179 -0.29 7.52 16.10
N LEU A 180 -1.62 7.61 16.07
CA LEU A 180 -2.31 8.50 15.15
C LEU A 180 -2.23 9.96 15.61
N TYR A 181 -2.15 10.88 14.68
CA TYR A 181 -2.14 12.31 14.97
C TYR A 181 -3.55 12.83 15.26
N LYS A 182 -3.63 13.91 16.04
CA LYS A 182 -4.90 14.55 16.41
C LYS A 182 -5.71 14.96 15.17
N HIS A 183 -5.07 15.52 14.14
CA HIS A 183 -5.75 15.91 12.91
C HIS A 183 -6.37 14.71 12.18
N THR A 184 -5.67 13.57 12.15
CA THR A 184 -6.17 12.33 11.55
C THR A 184 -7.39 11.78 12.30
N LEU A 185 -7.39 11.89 13.62
CA LEU A 185 -8.56 11.55 14.44
C LEU A 185 -9.71 12.53 14.20
N ASP A 186 -9.44 13.82 14.02
CA ASP A 186 -10.48 14.80 13.70
C ASP A 186 -11.14 14.53 12.34
N ASP A 187 -10.35 14.10 11.34
CA ASP A 187 -10.85 13.67 10.04
C ASP A 187 -11.77 12.44 10.16
N ILE A 188 -11.39 11.46 11.00
CA ILE A 188 -12.24 10.28 11.27
C ILE A 188 -13.57 10.70 11.93
N GLU A 189 -13.53 11.53 12.98
CA GLU A 189 -14.75 11.96 13.69
C GLU A 189 -15.71 12.70 12.74
N ALA A 190 -15.19 13.58 11.88
CA ALA A 190 -15.98 14.30 10.89
C ALA A 190 -16.67 13.36 9.89
N ASN A 191 -15.99 12.28 9.48
CA ASN A 191 -16.51 11.32 8.51
C ASN A 191 -17.55 10.37 9.12
N CYS A 192 -17.34 9.91 10.35
CA CYS A 192 -18.21 8.95 11.02
C CYS A 192 -19.44 9.58 11.69
N ARG A 193 -19.49 10.92 11.82
CA ARG A 193 -20.66 11.69 12.31
C ARG A 193 -21.19 11.21 13.66
N GLY A 194 -20.29 10.93 14.62
CA GLY A 194 -20.64 10.48 15.97
C GLY A 194 -20.96 8.99 16.11
N LYS A 195 -20.84 8.19 15.04
CA LYS A 195 -20.99 6.74 15.12
C LYS A 195 -19.70 6.10 15.61
N THR A 196 -19.55 5.99 16.92
CA THR A 196 -18.30 5.58 17.60
C THR A 196 -17.76 4.22 17.17
N ALA A 197 -18.62 3.28 16.77
CA ALA A 197 -18.20 1.98 16.25
C ALA A 197 -17.52 2.11 14.86
N GLU A 198 -18.07 2.94 13.97
CA GLU A 198 -17.45 3.24 12.67
C GLU A 198 -16.12 3.98 12.87
N CYS A 199 -16.06 4.94 13.81
CA CYS A 199 -14.81 5.63 14.14
C CYS A 199 -13.72 4.67 14.63
N LEU A 200 -14.09 3.69 15.46
CA LEU A 200 -13.16 2.68 15.96
C LEU A 200 -12.61 1.81 14.83
N THR A 201 -13.46 1.37 13.90
CA THR A 201 -13.04 0.59 12.74
C THR A 201 -12.03 1.36 11.89
N GLU A 202 -12.32 2.63 11.57
CA GLU A 202 -11.40 3.47 10.80
C GLU A 202 -10.09 3.72 11.54
N CYS A 203 -10.16 4.03 12.83
CA CYS A 203 -8.98 4.19 13.68
C CYS A 203 -8.06 2.96 13.65
N LEU A 204 -8.63 1.76 13.78
CA LEU A 204 -7.86 0.52 13.77
C LEU A 204 -7.35 0.18 12.37
N SER A 205 -8.12 0.49 11.32
CA SER A 205 -7.68 0.40 9.92
C SER A 205 -6.42 1.24 9.68
N LEU A 206 -6.40 2.49 10.13
CA LEU A 206 -5.22 3.35 10.02
C LEU A 206 -4.03 2.84 10.82
N TRP A 207 -4.30 2.27 12.00
CA TRP A 207 -3.25 1.68 12.84
C TRP A 207 -2.59 0.48 12.16
N VAL A 208 -3.35 -0.51 11.66
CA VAL A 208 -2.76 -1.68 10.96
C VAL A 208 -2.12 -1.31 9.61
N ASN A 209 -2.52 -0.19 9.02
CA ASN A 209 -1.85 0.41 7.86
C ASN A 209 -0.62 1.26 8.21
N LYS A 210 -0.21 1.31 9.48
CA LYS A 210 1.00 1.99 9.97
C LYS A 210 1.03 3.49 9.66
N ARG A 211 -0.12 4.15 9.72
CA ARG A 211 -0.25 5.60 9.49
C ARG A 211 0.51 6.40 10.53
N ASP A 212 0.82 7.65 10.20
CA ASP A 212 1.43 8.61 11.13
C ASP A 212 2.68 8.03 11.82
N LYS A 213 2.72 8.05 13.16
CA LYS A 213 3.85 7.58 13.97
C LYS A 213 3.58 6.22 14.63
N VAL A 214 2.73 5.39 14.03
CA VAL A 214 2.40 4.06 14.56
C VAL A 214 3.64 3.19 14.69
N THR A 215 4.56 3.24 13.72
CA THR A 215 5.83 2.50 13.77
C THR A 215 6.70 2.94 14.95
N GLU A 216 6.76 4.23 15.24
CA GLU A 216 7.48 4.79 16.40
C GLU A 216 6.83 4.40 17.74
N LYS A 217 5.54 4.06 17.73
CA LYS A 217 4.78 3.57 18.89
C LYS A 217 4.79 2.04 19.04
N GLY A 218 5.70 1.36 18.34
CA GLY A 218 5.87 -0.09 18.44
C GLY A 218 5.10 -0.89 17.39
N GLY A 219 4.46 -0.22 16.42
CA GLY A 219 3.80 -0.87 15.29
C GLY A 219 2.52 -1.62 15.64
N PRO A 220 1.86 -2.20 14.62
CA PRO A 220 0.58 -2.87 14.76
C PRO A 220 0.73 -4.30 15.30
N ILE A 221 1.08 -4.44 16.58
CA ILE A 221 1.19 -5.74 17.25
C ILE A 221 0.25 -5.83 18.45
N TRP A 222 -0.20 -7.03 18.82
CA TRP A 222 -1.14 -7.24 19.93
C TRP A 222 -0.66 -6.66 21.26
N SER A 223 0.63 -6.74 21.55
CA SER A 223 1.21 -6.18 22.77
C SER A 223 1.13 -4.64 22.78
N SER A 224 1.38 -3.97 21.66
CA SER A 224 1.21 -2.51 21.51
C SER A 224 -0.25 -2.09 21.70
N LEU A 225 -1.20 -2.85 21.14
CA LEU A 225 -2.63 -2.63 21.37
C LEU A 225 -2.99 -2.75 22.85
N LYS A 226 -2.54 -3.84 23.49
CA LYS A 226 -2.77 -4.07 24.91
C LYS A 226 -2.26 -2.93 25.76
N THR A 227 -1.00 -2.53 25.57
CA THR A 227 -0.40 -1.41 26.30
C THR A 227 -1.13 -0.08 26.04
N ALA A 228 -1.60 0.17 24.82
CA ALA A 228 -2.38 1.37 24.51
C ALA A 228 -3.73 1.38 25.24
N ILE A 229 -4.41 0.23 25.31
CA ILE A 229 -5.68 0.05 26.04
C ILE A 229 -5.46 0.23 27.55
N GLU A 230 -4.37 -0.29 28.12
CA GLU A 230 -4.01 -0.05 29.53
C GLU A 230 -3.80 1.44 29.81
N LYS A 231 -3.08 2.15 28.92
CA LYS A 231 -2.77 3.57 29.07
C LYS A 231 -4.00 4.49 29.03
N ILE A 232 -5.10 4.07 28.39
CA ILE A 232 -6.35 4.83 28.40
C ILE A 232 -7.29 4.44 29.55
N GLY A 233 -6.79 3.61 30.49
CA GLY A 233 -7.52 3.19 31.69
C GLY A 233 -8.45 1.99 31.51
N GLU A 234 -8.32 1.25 30.40
CA GLU A 234 -9.15 0.09 30.09
C GLU A 234 -8.44 -1.24 30.42
N SER A 235 -7.81 -1.33 31.59
CA SER A 235 -7.01 -2.50 32.00
C SER A 235 -7.77 -3.83 31.94
N SER A 236 -9.07 -3.82 32.27
CA SER A 236 -9.93 -5.01 32.19
C SER A 236 -10.15 -5.50 30.75
N CYS A 237 -10.12 -4.60 29.76
CA CYS A 237 -10.14 -4.96 28.34
C CYS A 237 -8.79 -5.52 27.91
N ALA A 238 -7.69 -4.89 28.36
CA ALA A 238 -6.34 -5.29 28.03
C ALA A 238 -5.97 -6.70 28.55
N GLU A 239 -6.43 -7.07 29.75
CA GLU A 239 -6.23 -8.40 30.33
C GLU A 239 -6.85 -9.52 29.50
N LYS A 240 -7.95 -9.23 28.78
CA LYS A 240 -8.65 -10.19 27.92
C LYS A 240 -8.01 -10.36 26.53
N ILE A 241 -7.01 -9.54 26.19
CA ILE A 241 -6.23 -9.73 24.98
C ILE A 241 -5.22 -10.84 25.27
N ASP A 242 -5.51 -12.01 24.69
CA ASP A 242 -4.67 -13.18 24.80
C ASP A 242 -3.43 -13.00 23.91
N ILE A 243 -2.25 -12.77 24.52
CA ILE A 243 -0.96 -12.67 23.80
C ILE A 243 -0.31 -14.05 23.75
N SER A 244 -1.09 -15.12 23.60
CA SER A 244 -0.57 -16.46 23.45
C SER A 244 -0.27 -16.73 21.97
N PRO A 245 0.92 -17.25 21.62
CA PRO A 245 1.21 -17.67 20.26
C PRO A 245 0.34 -18.90 20.01
N SER A 246 -0.73 -18.74 19.24
CA SER A 246 -1.49 -19.89 18.75
C SER A 246 -0.51 -20.83 18.02
N SER A 247 -0.45 -22.05 18.55
CA SER A 247 0.42 -23.18 18.21
C SER A 247 0.62 -23.43 16.71
#